data_AF-A0A8K2A7R6-F1
#
_entry.id   AF-A0A8K2A7R6-F1
#
_cell.length_a   1.000
_cell.length_b   1.000
_cell.length_c   1.000
_cell.angle_alpha   90.00
_cell.angle_beta   90.00
_cell.angle_gamma   90.00
#
_symmetry.space_group_name_H-M   'P 1'
#
loop_
_entity.id
_entity.type
_entity.pdbx_description
1 polymer ?
#
loop_
_entity_poly.entity_id
_entity_poly.type
_entity_poly.pdbx_seq_one_letter_code
_entity_poly.pdbx_strand_id
1 'polypeptide(L)' 'MTSFTTQGSMMRLKRYLDDYRPRLEQAIRAIQVLETSDAESEEFAQALADLQVCATVLEPYSEGVVSAIEQYTEEQPDGE' A
#
# COMPACT_ATOMS: atom_id res chain seq x y z
N MET A 1 -14.03 1.36 28.81
CA MET A 1 -14.55 1.87 27.52
C MET A 1 -13.45 1.89 26.44
N THR A 2 -12.48 0.98 26.47
CA THR A 2 -11.31 0.96 25.57
C THR A 2 -11.52 0.13 24.30
N SER A 3 -12.43 -0.84 24.33
CA SER A 3 -12.67 -1.76 23.19
C SER A 3 -13.32 -1.11 21.96
N PHE A 4 -14.01 0.02 22.12
CA PHE A 4 -14.68 0.71 21.00
C PHE A 4 -13.71 1.53 20.14
N THR A 5 -12.64 2.07 20.74
CA THR A 5 -11.60 2.85 20.03
C THR A 5 -10.72 1.95 19.17
N THR A 6 -10.20 0.85 19.73
CA THR A 6 -9.34 -0.10 19.01
C THR A 6 -10.06 -0.78 17.82
N GLN A 7 -11.38 -0.97 17.92
CA GLN A 7 -12.18 -1.48 16.80
C GLN A 7 -12.30 -0.47 15.65
N GLY A 8 -12.34 0.84 15.96
CA GLY A 8 -12.38 1.92 14.99
C GLY A 8 -11.06 2.09 14.24
N SER A 9 -9.93 2.12 14.94
CA SER A 9 -8.59 2.19 14.33
C SER A 9 -8.26 0.96 13.51
N MET A 10 -8.64 -0.25 13.96
CA MET A 10 -8.47 -1.48 13.18
C MET A 10 -9.28 -1.45 11.88
N MET A 11 -10.52 -0.97 11.92
CA MET A 11 -11.35 -0.84 10.73
C MET A 11 -10.76 0.17 9.74
N ARG A 12 -10.23 1.29 10.25
CA ARG A 12 -9.53 2.30 9.45
C ARG A 12 -8.28 1.72 8.79
N LEU A 13 -7.45 0.99 9.53
CA LEU A 13 -6.26 0.32 9.02
C LEU A 13 -6.61 -0.69 7.92
N LYS A 14 -7.61 -1.55 8.14
CA LYS A 14 -8.07 -2.50 7.12
C LYS A 14 -8.45 -1.81 5.81
N ARG A 15 -9.19 -0.70 5.90
CA ARG A 15 -9.58 0.06 4.71
C ARG A 15 -8.37 0.59 3.93
N TYR A 16 -7.40 1.19 4.62
CA TYR A 16 -6.18 1.64 3.95
C TYR A 16 -5.42 0.47 3.31
N LEU A 17 -5.34 -0.67 3.98
CA LEU A 17 -4.68 -1.86 3.44
C LEU A 17 -5.42 -2.45 2.23
N ASP A 18 -6.76 -2.43 2.22
CA ASP A 18 -7.59 -2.89 1.10
C ASP A 18 -7.42 -1.97 -0.12
N ASP A 19 -7.25 -0.67 0.09
CA ASP A 19 -6.98 0.31 -0.98
C ASP A 19 -5.52 0.25 -1.47
N TYR A 20 -4.57 -0.01 -0.57
CA TYR A 20 -3.13 -0.03 -0.84
C TYR A 20 -2.65 -1.31 -1.54
N ARG A 21 -3.14 -2.48 -1.11
CA ARG A 21 -2.73 -3.79 -1.63
C ARG A 21 -2.82 -3.92 -3.16
N PRO A 22 -3.93 -3.59 -3.83
CA PRO A 22 -4.05 -3.82 -5.28
C PRO A 22 -3.03 -2.98 -6.07
N ARG A 23 -2.70 -1.77 -5.59
CA ARG A 23 -1.68 -0.91 -6.20
C ARG A 23 -0.28 -1.48 -6.01
N LEU A 24 0.00 -2.04 -4.83
CA LEU A 24 1.26 -2.72 -4.55
C LEU A 24 1.42 -3.97 -5.42
N GLU A 25 0.38 -4.78 -5.56
CA GLU A 25 0.39 -5.96 -6.45
C GLU A 25 0.62 -5.59 -7.92
N GLN A 26 0.02 -4.49 -8.38
CA GLN A 26 0.24 -3.96 -9.73
C GLN A 26 1.69 -3.51 -9.92
N ALA A 27 2.26 -2.77 -8.95
CA ALA A 27 3.66 -2.35 -8.98
C ALA A 27 4.63 -3.54 -9.04
N ILE A 28 4.37 -4.58 -8.23
CA ILE A 28 5.19 -5.80 -8.21
C ILE A 28 5.16 -6.49 -9.57
N ARG A 29 3.98 -6.60 -10.20
CA ARG A 29 3.87 -7.19 -11.56
C ARG A 29 4.62 -6.37 -12.59
N ALA A 30 4.51 -5.04 -12.54
CA ALA A 30 5.24 -4.17 -13.45
C ALA A 30 6.76 -4.36 -13.31
N ILE A 31 7.27 -4.43 -12.08
CA ILE A 31 8.70 -4.71 -11.82
C ILE A 31 9.12 -6.06 -12.41
N GLN A 32 8.31 -7.11 -12.21
CA GLN A 32 8.60 -8.44 -12.78
C GLN A 32 8.69 -8.43 -14.31
N VAL A 33 7.83 -7.65 -14.97
CA VAL A 33 7.92 -7.46 -16.43
C VAL A 33 9.23 -6.76 -16.77
N LEU A 34 9.56 -5.64 -16.13
CA LEU A 34 10.80 -4.90 -16.39
C LEU A 34 12.07 -5.75 -16.20
N GLU A 35 12.07 -6.70 -15.27
CA GLU A 35 13.20 -7.61 -15.02
C GLU A 35 13.36 -8.70 -16.09
N THR A 36 12.32 -9.00 -16.86
CA THR A 36 12.27 -10.18 -17.74
C THR A 36 12.04 -9.86 -19.22
N SER A 37 11.45 -8.70 -19.54
CA SER A 37 11.16 -8.27 -20.91
C SER A 37 12.35 -7.57 -21.57
N ASP A 38 12.37 -7.55 -22.90
CA ASP A 38 13.31 -6.76 -23.69
C ASP A 38 13.05 -5.25 -23.50
N ALA A 39 14.10 -4.45 -23.31
CA ALA A 39 13.98 -3.02 -23.01
C ALA A 39 13.35 -2.20 -24.16
N GLU A 40 13.40 -2.69 -25.39
CA GLU A 40 12.80 -2.05 -26.57
C GLU A 40 11.37 -2.59 -26.85
N SER A 41 10.87 -3.49 -26.02
CA SER A 41 9.52 -4.06 -26.18
C SER A 41 8.42 -3.10 -25.69
N GLU A 42 7.25 -3.21 -26.31
CA GLU A 42 6.05 -2.48 -25.88
C GLU A 42 5.63 -2.86 -24.46
N GLU A 43 5.84 -4.12 -24.06
CA GLU A 43 5.57 -4.61 -22.71
C GLU A 43 6.43 -3.91 -21.65
N PHE A 44 7.71 -3.69 -21.94
CA PHE A 44 8.61 -2.93 -21.06
C PHE A 44 8.16 -1.47 -20.92
N ALA A 45 7.83 -0.82 -22.03
CA ALA A 45 7.34 0.56 -22.02
C ALA A 45 6.02 0.70 -21.23
N GLN A 46 5.10 -0.25 -21.38
CA GLN A 46 3.85 -0.28 -20.62
C GLN A 46 4.10 -0.53 -19.12
N ALA A 47 5.01 -1.44 -18.79
CA ALA A 47 5.37 -1.72 -17.39
C ALA A 47 6.01 -0.50 -16.70
N LEU A 48 6.82 0.30 -17.42
CA LEU A 48 7.33 1.57 -16.90
C LEU A 48 6.20 2.55 -16.59
N ALA A 49 5.25 2.71 -17.51
CA ALA A 49 4.11 3.60 -17.32
C ALA A 49 3.25 3.15 -16.13
N ASP A 50 2.96 1.86 -16.03
CA ASP A 50 2.19 1.27 -14.93
C ASP A 50 2.91 1.47 -13.60
N LEU A 51 4.23 1.26 -13.55
CA LEU A 51 5.04 1.47 -12.35
C LEU A 51 5.03 2.95 -11.92
N GLN A 52 5.13 3.87 -12.87
CA GLN A 52 5.06 5.31 -12.58
C GLN A 52 3.70 5.71 -11.98
N VAL A 53 2.60 5.19 -12.55
CA VAL A 53 1.26 5.41 -11.99
C VAL A 53 1.14 4.82 -10.60
N CYS A 54 1.64 3.59 -10.38
CA CYS A 54 1.63 2.98 -9.07
C CYS A 54 2.44 3.80 -8.05
N ALA A 55 3.63 4.28 -8.41
CA ALA A 55 4.47 5.07 -7.52
C ALA A 55 3.79 6.37 -7.08
N THR A 56 3.16 7.09 -8.02
CA THR A 56 2.46 8.36 -7.72
C THR A 56 1.21 8.18 -6.87
N VAL A 57 0.59 7.00 -6.90
CA VAL A 57 -0.56 6.67 -6.03
C VAL A 57 -0.09 6.13 -4.68
N LEU A 58 0.89 5.22 -4.68
CA LEU A 58 1.37 4.57 -3.46
C LEU A 58 2.03 5.56 -2.51
N GLU A 59 2.82 6.52 -2.99
CA GLU A 59 3.52 7.50 -2.15
C GLU A 59 2.57 8.25 -1.18
N PRO A 60 1.54 8.98 -1.63
CA PRO A 60 0.60 9.65 -0.71
C PRO A 60 -0.28 8.68 0.08
N TYR A 61 -0.61 7.49 -0.46
CA TYR A 61 -1.37 6.49 0.29
C TYR A 61 -0.54 5.85 1.42
N SER A 62 0.78 5.78 1.27
CA SER A 62 1.70 5.25 2.28
C SER A 62 1.61 6.04 3.58
N GLU A 63 1.48 7.37 3.49
CA GLU A 63 1.30 8.23 4.67
C GLU A 63 0.02 7.87 5.45
N GLY A 64 -1.08 7.61 4.73
CA GLY A 64 -2.34 7.19 5.33
C GLY A 64 -2.25 5.82 6.02
N VAL A 65 -1.53 4.88 5.39
CA VAL A 65 -1.25 3.56 5.98
C VAL A 65 -0.41 3.71 7.25
N VAL A 66 0.67 4.49 7.22
CA VAL A 66 1.54 4.75 8.37
C VAL A 66 0.75 5.36 9.53
N SER A 67 -0.01 6.42 9.27
CA SER A 67 -0.84 7.07 10.30
C SER A 67 -1.88 6.11 10.90
N ALA A 68 -2.47 5.23 10.09
CA ALA A 68 -3.42 4.24 10.59
C ALA A 68 -2.75 3.15 11.44
N ILE A 69 -1.50 2.76 11.13
CA ILE A 69 -0.71 1.83 11.94
C ILE A 69 -0.34 2.48 13.28
N GLU A 70 0.15 3.72 13.26
CA GLU A 70 0.50 4.48 14.46
C GLU A 70 -0.71 4.58 15.39
N GLN A 71 -1.86 5.04 14.87
CA GLN A 71 -3.09 5.14 15.64
C GLN A 71 -3.52 3.79 16.25
N TYR A 72 -3.48 2.71 15.47
CA TYR A 72 -3.82 1.38 15.97
C TYR A 72 -2.86 0.91 17.07
N THR A 73 -1.58 1.23 16.94
CA THR A 73 -0.52 0.83 17.88
C THR A 73 -0.61 1.63 19.18
N GLU A 74 -0.84 2.95 19.11
CA GLU A 74 -1.03 3.83 20.28
C GLU A 74 -2.31 3.50 21.05
N GLU A 75 -3.35 3.00 20.37
CA GLU A 75 -4.60 2.57 20.99
C GLU A 75 -4.56 1.14 21.56
N GLN A 76 -3.47 0.41 21.32
CA GLN A 76 -3.19 -0.80 22.10
C GLN A 76 -2.70 -0.31 23.47
N PRO A 77 -3.37 -0.67 24.58
CA PRO A 77 -2.79 -0.44 25.88
C PRO A 77 -1.42 -1.13 25.88
N ASP A 78 -0.36 -0.38 26.21
CA ASP A 78 1.02 -0.86 26.30
C ASP A 78 1.02 -2.30 26.83
N GLY A 79 1.64 -3.22 26.10
CA GLY A 79 1.67 -4.63 26.46
C GLY A 79 1.99 -4.80 27.94
N GLU A 80 1.15 -5.59 28.63
CA GLU A 80 1.46 -6.12 29.96
C GLU A 80 2.83 -6.81 30.00
#